data_AF-A0A964DF89-F1
#
_entry.id   AF-A0A964DF89-F1
#
_cell.length_a   1.000
_cell.length_b   1.000
_cell.length_c   1.000
_cell.angle_alpha   90.00
_cell.angle_beta   90.00
_cell.angle_gamma   90.00
#
_symmetry.space_group_name_H-M   'P 1'
#
loop_
_entity.id
_entity.type
_entity.pdbx_description
1 polymer ?
#
loop_
_entity_poly.entity_id
_entity_poly.type
_entity_poly.pdbx_seq_one_letter_code
_entity_poly.pdbx_strand_id
1 'polypeptide(L)'
;MSEIVNVVSRKDGKVNRKKIKASPYEFTIATRAKWEMVISDEDVTIGAGKLEKVKVKEIKVQKDMLAMPCAFSHHPLVSVVKVGAKGGPAPVETDRIINAAYVLGQESGEIKKGDLLSVLNLYPIMFTREATKPVIVG
;
A
#
# COMPACT_ATOMS: atom_id res chain seq x y z
N MET A 1 -4.49 24.42 6.83
CA MET A 1 -3.42 25.29 6.29
C MET A 1 -2.57 24.44 5.36
N SER A 2 -2.13 24.96 4.21
CA SER A 2 -1.26 24.20 3.29
C SER A 2 0.19 24.29 3.74
N GLU A 3 0.94 23.21 3.56
CA GLU A 3 2.37 23.11 3.87
C GLU A 3 3.17 22.70 2.63
N ILE A 4 4.43 23.13 2.58
CA ILE A 4 5.39 22.63 1.60
C ILE A 4 6.13 21.44 2.24
N VAL A 5 5.84 20.24 1.77
CA VAL A 5 6.42 18.99 2.26
C VAL A 5 7.37 18.37 1.25
N ASN A 6 8.37 17.63 1.73
CA ASN A 6 9.21 16.79 0.86
C ASN A 6 8.60 15.40 0.77
N VAL A 7 7.98 15.07 -0.36
CA VAL A 7 7.54 13.69 -0.62
C VAL A 7 8.76 12.88 -1.07
N VAL A 8 9.16 11.94 -0.22
CA VAL A 8 10.31 11.06 -0.44
C VAL A 8 9.83 9.73 -0.99
N SER A 9 10.41 9.30 -2.10
CA SER A 9 10.08 8.02 -2.74
C SER A 9 11.35 7.31 -3.20
N ARG A 10 11.25 6.00 -3.43
CA ARG A 10 12.34 5.20 -4.01
C ARG A 10 11.96 4.78 -5.41
N LYS A 11 12.77 5.14 -6.40
CA LYS A 11 12.61 4.76 -7.81
C LYS A 11 13.96 4.27 -8.33
N ASP A 12 14.01 3.08 -8.90
CA ASP A 12 15.21 2.46 -9.46
C ASP A 12 16.40 2.44 -8.48
N GLY A 13 16.12 2.07 -7.23
CA GLY A 13 17.12 2.02 -6.14
C GLY A 13 17.51 3.37 -5.55
N LYS A 14 17.25 4.48 -6.25
CA LYS A 14 17.58 5.85 -5.85
C LYS A 14 16.46 6.49 -5.03
N VAL A 15 16.84 7.29 -4.05
CA VAL A 15 15.91 8.11 -3.26
C VAL A 15 15.64 9.41 -4.02
N ASN A 16 14.39 9.64 -4.38
CA ASN A 16 13.90 10.86 -5.01
C ASN A 16 13.14 11.71 -3.99
N ARG A 17 13.29 13.02 -4.05
CA ARG A 17 12.59 13.99 -3.21
C ARG A 17 11.90 15.00 -4.11
N LYS A 18 10.61 15.23 -3.89
CA LYS A 18 9.83 16.28 -4.56
C LYS A 18 9.23 17.20 -3.51
N LYS A 19 9.41 18.51 -3.68
CA LYS A 19 8.71 19.49 -2.87
C LYS A 19 7.28 19.59 -3.38
N ILE A 20 6.31 19.43 -2.49
CA ILE A 20 4.90 19.44 -2.82
C ILE A 20 4.19 20.36 -1.84
N LYS A 21 3.39 21.30 -2.36
CA LYS A 21 2.42 22.05 -1.57
C LYS A 21 1.18 21.18 -1.41
N ALA A 22 0.88 20.77 -0.18
CA ALA A 22 -0.25 19.91 0.15
C ALA A 22 -1.00 20.46 1.37
N SER A 23 -2.28 20.12 1.50
CA SER A 23 -3.06 20.43 2.71
C SER A 23 -3.61 19.13 3.28
N PRO A 24 -3.72 19.01 4.62
CA PRO A 24 -4.53 17.97 5.22
C PRO A 24 -5.96 18.03 4.71
N TYR A 25 -6.59 16.87 4.52
CA TYR A 25 -8.00 16.75 4.17
C TYR A 25 -8.66 15.63 4.97
N GLU A 26 -9.98 15.71 5.07
CA GLU A 26 -10.82 14.75 5.79
C GLU A 26 -11.72 14.01 4.80
N PHE A 27 -11.93 12.72 5.07
CA PHE A 27 -12.87 11.89 4.33
C PHE A 27 -13.56 10.90 5.27
N THR A 28 -14.76 10.49 4.88
CA THR A 28 -15.47 9.35 5.48
C THR A 28 -15.11 8.07 4.74
N ILE A 29 -15.18 6.95 5.45
CA ILE A 29 -14.98 5.61 4.92
C ILE A 29 -16.34 4.91 4.90
N ALA A 30 -16.68 4.25 3.79
CA ALA A 30 -17.91 3.48 3.69
C ALA A 30 -17.92 2.28 4.67
N THR A 31 -19.10 1.81 5.06
CA THR A 31 -19.25 0.64 5.93
C THR A 31 -19.09 -0.69 5.19
N ARG A 32 -19.12 -0.68 3.85
CA ARG A 32 -18.90 -1.85 2.99
C ARG A 32 -17.52 -1.78 2.35
N ALA A 33 -16.82 -2.92 2.33
CA ALA A 33 -15.56 -3.10 1.62
C ALA A 33 -15.68 -4.13 0.47
N LYS A 34 -14.77 -4.03 -0.49
CA LYS A 34 -14.43 -5.11 -1.42
C LYS A 34 -13.20 -5.84 -0.88
N TRP A 35 -13.17 -7.16 -0.97
CA TRP A 35 -11.98 -7.96 -0.66
C TRP A 35 -11.12 -8.13 -1.90
N GLU A 36 -9.82 -7.89 -1.75
CA GLU A 36 -8.80 -8.16 -2.78
C GLU A 36 -7.70 -9.05 -2.21
N MET A 37 -7.32 -10.09 -2.95
CA MET A 37 -6.31 -11.05 -2.49
C MET A 37 -4.90 -10.52 -2.71
N VAL A 38 -4.04 -10.63 -1.70
CA VAL A 38 -2.61 -10.36 -1.79
C VAL A 38 -1.89 -11.68 -2.06
N ILE A 39 -1.63 -11.95 -3.33
CA ILE A 39 -1.07 -13.23 -3.80
C ILE A 39 0.41 -13.04 -4.16
N SER A 40 1.29 -13.88 -3.62
CA SER A 40 2.71 -13.84 -3.98
C SER A 40 2.93 -14.08 -5.47
N ASP A 41 3.84 -13.32 -6.08
CA ASP A 41 4.26 -13.49 -7.49
C ASP A 41 5.70 -14.01 -7.63
N GLU A 42 6.34 -14.34 -6.50
CA GLU A 42 7.69 -14.90 -6.45
C GLU A 42 7.84 -15.95 -5.33
N ASP A 43 8.89 -16.78 -5.45
CA ASP A 43 9.34 -17.65 -4.37
C ASP A 43 10.37 -16.90 -3.53
N VAL A 44 10.22 -16.93 -2.21
CA VAL A 44 11.14 -16.26 -1.27
C VAL A 44 11.26 -17.02 0.04
N THR A 45 12.47 -17.13 0.58
CA THR A 45 12.71 -17.63 1.93
C THR A 45 12.65 -16.47 2.91
N ILE A 46 11.74 -16.54 3.88
CA ILE A 46 11.56 -15.53 4.92
C ILE A 46 12.15 -16.03 6.24
N GLY A 47 12.78 -15.14 7.00
CA GLY A 47 13.24 -15.44 8.36
C GLY A 47 12.25 -14.94 9.43
N ALA A 48 12.15 -15.66 10.54
CA ALA A 48 11.41 -15.20 11.72
C ALA A 48 11.89 -13.81 12.17
N GLY A 49 10.94 -12.90 12.42
CA GLY A 49 11.18 -11.51 12.79
C GLY A 49 11.72 -10.60 11.68
N LYS A 50 11.92 -11.10 10.45
CA LYS A 50 12.42 -10.28 9.34
C LYS A 50 11.27 -9.57 8.63
N LEU A 51 11.49 -8.27 8.35
CA LEU A 51 10.62 -7.46 7.51
C LEU A 51 11.17 -7.47 6.09
N GLU A 52 10.44 -8.06 5.16
CA GLU A 52 10.87 -8.21 3.78
C GLU A 52 9.82 -7.68 2.80
N LYS A 53 10.28 -7.30 1.59
CA LYS A 53 9.42 -6.86 0.50
C LYS A 53 9.25 -8.02 -0.48
N VAL A 54 8.02 -8.47 -0.66
CA VAL A 54 7.64 -9.57 -1.56
C VAL A 54 6.83 -8.99 -2.73
N LYS A 55 7.14 -9.40 -3.95
CA LYS A 55 6.36 -9.10 -5.16
C LYS A 55 5.03 -9.85 -5.07
N VAL A 56 3.96 -9.13 -5.40
CA VAL A 56 2.61 -9.70 -5.44
C VAL A 56 1.98 -9.45 -6.78
N LYS A 57 1.00 -10.26 -7.15
CA LYS A 57 0.18 -10.04 -8.34
C LYS A 57 -0.43 -8.64 -8.28
N GLU A 58 -0.48 -7.96 -9.42
CA GLU A 58 -0.94 -6.58 -9.47
C GLU A 58 -2.41 -6.46 -9.01
N ILE A 59 -2.68 -5.60 -8.02
CA ILE A 59 -4.02 -5.27 -7.55
C ILE A 59 -4.33 -3.83 -7.94
N LYS A 60 -5.41 -3.62 -8.69
CA LYS A 60 -5.87 -2.29 -9.07
C LYS A 60 -6.72 -1.70 -7.96
N VAL A 61 -6.27 -0.57 -7.42
CA VAL A 61 -7.02 0.24 -6.45
C VAL A 61 -7.51 1.47 -7.19
N GLN A 62 -8.81 1.58 -7.38
CA GLN A 62 -9.42 2.74 -8.03
C GLN A 62 -9.21 3.99 -7.17
N LYS A 63 -9.26 5.16 -7.80
CA LYS A 63 -9.36 6.44 -7.10
C LYS A 63 -10.51 6.41 -6.09
N ASP A 64 -10.36 7.19 -5.03
CA ASP A 64 -11.34 7.33 -3.96
C ASP A 64 -11.63 6.00 -3.23
N MET A 65 -10.63 5.10 -3.21
CA MET A 65 -10.63 3.89 -2.37
C MET A 65 -9.45 3.86 -1.40
N LEU A 66 -9.70 3.46 -0.16
CA LEU A 66 -8.67 3.18 0.82
C LEU A 66 -8.43 1.67 0.90
N ALA A 67 -7.18 1.26 0.71
CA ALA A 67 -6.76 -0.13 0.88
C ALA A 67 -6.19 -0.34 2.29
N MET A 68 -6.80 -1.23 3.07
CA MET A 68 -6.33 -1.59 4.41
C MET A 68 -6.10 -3.10 4.50
N PRO A 69 -4.95 -3.56 5.03
CA PRO A 69 -4.76 -4.97 5.37
C PRO A 69 -5.88 -5.47 6.27
N CYS A 70 -6.35 -6.69 6.01
CA CYS A 70 -7.25 -7.38 6.92
C CYS A 70 -6.50 -7.69 8.23
N ALA A 71 -7.18 -7.51 9.36
CA ALA A 71 -6.59 -7.74 10.68
C ALA A 71 -6.30 -9.22 10.97
N PHE A 72 -6.92 -10.13 10.22
CA PHE A 72 -6.68 -11.57 10.34
C PHE A 72 -5.43 -12.00 9.59
N SER A 73 -4.63 -12.87 10.21
CA SER A 73 -3.55 -13.58 9.53
C SER A 73 -4.14 -14.63 8.59
N HIS A 74 -3.72 -14.60 7.32
CA HIS A 74 -4.15 -15.58 6.31
C HIS A 74 -3.05 -16.59 5.97
N HIS A 75 -1.79 -16.24 6.28
CA HIS A 75 -0.63 -17.07 6.01
C HIS A 75 0.04 -17.45 7.34
N PRO A 76 0.39 -18.73 7.58
CA PRO A 76 0.96 -19.16 8.86
C PRO A 76 2.36 -18.56 9.12
N LEU A 77 3.17 -18.42 8.07
CA LEU A 77 4.56 -17.98 8.22
C LEU A 77 4.72 -16.45 8.29
N VAL A 78 3.76 -15.67 7.80
CA VAL A 78 3.95 -14.22 7.63
C VAL A 78 2.69 -13.41 7.89
N SER A 79 2.90 -12.16 8.32
CA SER A 79 1.85 -11.14 8.36
C SER A 79 2.16 -10.02 7.38
N VAL A 80 1.20 -9.69 6.51
CA VAL A 80 1.30 -8.50 5.66
C VAL A 80 1.08 -7.26 6.51
N VAL A 81 2.12 -6.44 6.67
CA VAL A 81 2.09 -5.21 7.48
C VAL A 81 1.56 -4.03 6.68
N LYS A 82 1.99 -3.91 5.42
CA LYS A 82 1.54 -2.87 4.48
C LYS A 82 1.80 -3.29 3.04
N VAL A 83 1.26 -2.55 2.09
CA VAL A 83 1.45 -2.79 0.66
C VAL A 83 2.15 -1.62 -0.02
N GLY A 84 2.91 -1.92 -1.07
CA GLY A 84 3.60 -0.94 -1.91
C GLY A 84 2.88 -0.76 -3.24
N ALA A 85 2.72 0.50 -3.66
CA ALA A 85 2.21 0.86 -4.97
C ALA A 85 3.34 1.06 -5.99
N LYS A 86 3.10 0.60 -7.22
CA LYS A 86 3.92 0.86 -8.40
C LYS A 86 3.98 2.37 -8.63
N GLY A 87 5.19 2.91 -8.78
CA GLY A 87 5.41 4.35 -8.94
C GLY A 87 5.55 5.14 -7.62
N GLY A 88 5.33 4.51 -6.47
CA GLY A 88 5.56 5.11 -5.15
C GLY A 88 4.31 5.70 -4.51
N PRO A 89 4.46 6.64 -3.56
CA PRO A 89 3.34 7.25 -2.86
C PRO A 89 2.50 8.09 -3.82
N ALA A 90 1.18 7.92 -3.75
CA ALA A 90 0.22 8.65 -4.55
C ALA A 90 -1.02 9.02 -3.72
N PRO A 91 -1.68 10.16 -4.00
CA PRO A 91 -2.91 10.57 -3.33
C PRO A 91 -4.05 9.55 -3.54
N VAL A 92 -5.01 9.51 -2.63
CA VAL A 92 -6.14 8.55 -2.68
C VAL A 92 -7.06 8.81 -3.88
N GLU A 93 -7.08 10.04 -4.39
CA GLU A 93 -7.80 10.54 -5.56
C GLU A 93 -7.26 9.99 -6.89
N THR A 94 -6.21 9.17 -6.84
CA THR A 94 -5.56 8.59 -8.01
C THR A 94 -5.68 7.07 -8.02
N ASP A 95 -5.85 6.53 -9.22
CA ASP A 95 -5.73 5.09 -9.43
C ASP A 95 -4.31 4.64 -9.08
N ARG A 96 -4.22 3.55 -8.33
CA ARG A 96 -2.96 2.97 -7.86
C ARG A 96 -2.91 1.50 -8.22
N ILE A 97 -1.70 1.01 -8.48
CA ILE A 97 -1.44 -0.41 -8.73
C ILE A 97 -0.56 -0.91 -7.60
N ILE A 98 -1.08 -1.76 -6.74
CA ILE A 98 -0.27 -2.46 -5.74
C ILE A 98 0.50 -3.57 -6.44
N ASN A 99 1.80 -3.68 -6.17
CA ASN A 99 2.67 -4.72 -6.75
C ASN A 99 3.68 -5.30 -5.75
N ALA A 100 3.61 -4.88 -4.48
CA ALA A 100 4.43 -5.45 -3.43
C ALA A 100 3.68 -5.51 -2.11
N ALA A 101 4.00 -6.51 -1.30
CA ALA A 101 3.64 -6.59 0.12
C ALA A 101 4.91 -6.47 0.96
N TYR A 102 4.81 -5.78 2.09
CA TYR A 102 5.82 -5.80 3.13
C TYR A 102 5.35 -6.76 4.19
N VAL A 103 6.07 -7.87 4.34
CA VAL A 103 5.69 -8.98 5.20
C VAL A 103 6.64 -9.07 6.38
N LEU A 104 6.10 -9.36 7.56
CA LEU A 104 6.86 -9.71 8.74
C LEU A 104 6.81 -11.23 8.91
N GLY A 105 7.96 -11.88 8.95
CA GLY A 105 8.07 -13.31 9.27
C GLY A 105 7.65 -13.59 10.70
N GLN A 106 6.58 -14.35 10.88
CA GLN A 106 6.20 -14.94 12.17
C GLN A 106 7.12 -16.13 12.48
N GLU A 107 7.36 -16.93 11.45
CA GLU A 107 8.26 -18.08 11.47
C GLU A 107 9.20 -18.05 10.26
N SER A 108 10.30 -18.80 10.32
CA SER A 108 11.18 -18.99 9.18
C SER A 108 10.59 -20.03 8.23
N GLY A 109 10.66 -19.81 6.93
CA GLY A 109 10.22 -20.78 5.94
C GLY A 109 10.16 -20.21 4.54
N GLU A 110 9.40 -20.86 3.68
CA GLU A 110 9.31 -20.50 2.26
C GLU A 110 7.90 -19.99 1.94
N ILE A 111 7.84 -18.83 1.29
CA ILE A 111 6.66 -18.34 0.58
C ILE A 111 6.84 -18.76 -0.88
N LYS A 112 5.80 -19.35 -1.46
CA LYS A 112 5.77 -19.74 -2.87
C LYS A 112 4.95 -18.79 -3.71
N LYS A 113 5.30 -18.69 -4.98
CA LYS A 113 4.51 -18.00 -5.99
C LYS A 113 3.10 -18.61 -6.04
N GLY A 114 2.09 -17.77 -5.90
CA GLY A 114 0.69 -18.18 -5.86
C GLY A 114 0.11 -18.28 -4.45
N ASP A 115 0.93 -18.22 -3.40
CA ASP A 115 0.44 -18.26 -2.01
C ASP A 115 -0.36 -17.01 -1.67
N LEU A 116 -1.46 -17.21 -0.93
CA LEU A 116 -2.24 -16.11 -0.35
C LEU A 116 -1.52 -15.59 0.89
N LEU A 117 -1.02 -14.36 0.83
CA LEU A 117 -0.31 -13.73 1.95
C LEU A 117 -1.27 -13.01 2.90
N SER A 118 -2.29 -12.36 2.34
CA SER A 118 -3.33 -11.63 3.09
C SER A 118 -4.49 -11.25 2.17
N VAL A 119 -5.48 -10.56 2.74
CA VAL A 119 -6.56 -9.89 2.03
C VAL A 119 -6.50 -8.39 2.34
N LEU A 120 -6.75 -7.56 1.34
CA LEU A 120 -7.01 -6.14 1.50
C LEU A 120 -8.51 -5.88 1.52
N ASN A 121 -8.94 -5.09 2.49
CA ASN A 121 -10.24 -4.45 2.47
C ASN A 121 -10.10 -3.13 1.69
N LEU A 122 -10.78 -3.03 0.54
CA LEU A 122 -10.90 -1.80 -0.22
C LEU A 122 -12.20 -1.10 0.14
N TYR A 123 -12.08 0.06 0.78
CA TYR A 123 -13.22 0.88 1.19
C TYR A 123 -13.36 2.09 0.28
N PRO A 124 -14.53 2.32 -0.33
CA PRO A 124 -14.84 3.63 -0.90
C PRO A 124 -14.74 4.73 0.15
N ILE A 125 -14.23 5.89 -0.24
CA ILE A 125 -14.17 7.08 0.60
C ILE A 125 -14.95 8.24 -0.02
N MET A 126 -15.33 9.21 0.81
CA MET A 126 -15.95 10.47 0.36
C MET A 126 -15.34 11.64 1.13
N PHE A 127 -14.87 12.65 0.42
CA PHE A 127 -14.31 13.85 1.03
C PHE A 127 -15.37 14.67 1.76
N THR A 128 -15.07 15.09 2.98
CA THR A 128 -15.97 15.92 3.82
C THR A 128 -15.57 17.38 3.87
N ARG A 129 -14.34 17.71 3.45
CA ARG A 129 -13.79 19.07 3.33
C ARG A 129 -12.97 19.17 2.05
N GLU A 130 -12.74 20.39 1.55
CA GLU A 130 -12.01 20.61 0.30
C GLU A 130 -10.63 19.94 0.31
N ALA A 131 -10.51 18.84 -0.44
CA ALA A 131 -9.24 18.22 -0.74
C ALA A 131 -8.52 19.04 -1.81
N THR A 132 -7.56 19.86 -1.39
CA THR A 132 -6.68 20.56 -2.35
C THR A 132 -5.75 19.54 -3.00
N LYS A 133 -5.76 19.45 -4.33
CA LYS A 133 -4.83 18.60 -5.07
C LYS A 133 -3.38 19.02 -4.78
N PRO A 134 -2.48 18.08 -4.41
CA PRO A 134 -1.09 18.44 -4.15
C PRO A 134 -0.39 18.97 -5.41
N VAL A 135 0.36 20.07 -5.29
CA VAL A 135 1.05 20.74 -6.41
C VAL A 135 2.56 20.65 -6.23
N ILE A 136 3.29 20.24 -7.27
CA ILE A 136 4.75 20.22 -7.26
C ILE A 136 5.29 21.65 -7.19
N VAL A 137 6.26 21.88 -6.32
CA VAL A 137 6.91 23.18 -6.13
C VAL A 137 8.37 23.04 -6.55
N GLY A 138 8.68 23.38 -7.81
CA GLY A 138 10.03 23.33 -8.36
C GLY A 138 10.47 21.93 -8.73
#